data_AF-A0A3B5B3E7-F1
#
_entry.id   AF-A0A3B5B3E7-F1
#
_cell.length_a   1.000
_cell.length_b   1.000
_cell.length_c   1.000
_cell.angle_alpha   90.00
_cell.angle_beta   90.00
_cell.angle_gamma   90.00
#
_symmetry.space_group_name_H-M   'P 1'
#
loop_
_entity.id
_entity.type
_entity.pdbx_description
1 polymer ?
#
loop_
_entity_poly.entity_id
_entity_poly.type
_entity_poly.pdbx_seq_one_letter_code
_entity_poly.pdbx_strand_id
1 'polypeptide(L)'
;MMATREQGAADYLKKHKIMELMENLTSMLFYYRPENPREFLIEMLKVLKISQQSGVKGPNLFDDSNLNAVLGILDPANQKYITFAQYKQGECWTLLSTEADTATYSQCN
;
A
#
# COMPACT_ATOMS: atom_id res chain seq x y z
N MET A 1 -29.21 -8.51 -20.94
CA MET A 1 -29.30 -7.09 -20.58
C MET A 1 -28.12 -6.37 -21.21
N MET A 2 -28.35 -5.31 -22.00
CA MET A 2 -27.25 -4.43 -22.43
C MET A 2 -26.78 -3.64 -21.20
N ALA A 3 -25.50 -3.74 -20.86
CA ALA A 3 -24.91 -2.91 -19.83
C ALA A 3 -25.09 -1.44 -20.22
N THR A 4 -25.57 -0.62 -19.29
CA THR A 4 -25.64 0.83 -19.51
C THR A 4 -24.21 1.37 -19.70
N ARG A 5 -24.07 2.54 -20.33
CA ARG A 5 -22.76 3.19 -20.48
C ARG A 5 -22.05 3.39 -19.13
N GLU A 6 -22.83 3.71 -18.10
CA GLU A 6 -22.36 3.87 -16.73
C GLU A 6 -21.83 2.55 -16.16
N GLN A 7 -22.55 1.45 -16.37
CA GLN A 7 -22.11 0.13 -15.92
C GLN A 7 -20.81 -0.31 -16.62
N GLY A 8 -20.71 -0.09 -17.94
CA GLY A 8 -19.49 -0.37 -18.69
C GLY A 8 -18.29 0.46 -18.24
N ALA A 9 -18.50 1.73 -17.88
CA ALA A 9 -17.44 2.57 -17.33
C ALA A 9 -16.98 2.07 -15.95
N ALA A 10 -17.93 1.74 -15.06
CA ALA A 10 -17.63 1.21 -13.74
C ALA A 10 -16.84 -0.11 -13.82
N ASP A 11 -17.24 -1.02 -14.71
CA ASP A 11 -16.56 -2.29 -14.94
C ASP A 11 -15.15 -2.08 -15.48
N TYR A 12 -14.93 -1.09 -16.36
CA TYR A 12 -13.60 -0.75 -16.87
C TYR A 12 -12.69 -0.25 -15.74
N LEU A 13 -13.16 0.70 -14.93
CA LEU A 13 -12.40 1.23 -13.79
C LEU A 13 -11.97 0.12 -12.84
N LYS A 14 -12.90 -0.79 -12.51
CA LYS A 14 -12.65 -1.92 -11.62
C LYS A 14 -11.70 -2.95 -12.23
N LYS A 15 -11.92 -3.33 -13.49
CA LYS A 15 -11.08 -4.30 -14.21
C LYS A 15 -9.63 -3.84 -14.30
N HIS A 16 -9.42 -2.55 -14.52
CA HIS A 16 -8.08 -1.96 -14.68
C HIS A 16 -7.50 -1.38 -13.38
N LYS A 17 -8.19 -1.53 -12.25
CA LYS A 17 -7.75 -1.05 -10.93
C LYS A 17 -7.33 0.42 -10.93
N ILE A 18 -8.12 1.25 -11.61
CA ILE A 18 -7.78 2.66 -11.82
C ILE A 18 -7.86 3.44 -10.49
N MET A 19 -8.76 3.06 -9.58
CA MET A 19 -8.85 3.69 -8.26
C MET A 19 -7.59 3.42 -7.44
N GLU A 20 -7.13 2.18 -7.39
CA GLU A 20 -5.91 1.79 -6.67
C GLU A 20 -4.66 2.46 -7.26
N LEU A 21 -4.62 2.65 -8.59
CA LEU A 21 -3.55 3.41 -9.23
C LEU A 21 -3.55 4.87 -8.78
N MET A 22 -4.72 5.52 -8.73
CA MET A 22 -4.84 6.91 -8.29
C MET A 22 -4.46 7.08 -6.81
N GLU A 23 -4.86 6.14 -5.94
CA GLU A 23 -4.46 6.10 -4.53
C GLU A 23 -2.94 5.98 -4.36
N ASN A 24 -2.29 5.12 -5.14
CA ASN A 24 -0.84 4.99 -5.10
C ASN A 24 -0.12 6.27 -5.58
N LEU A 25 -0.54 6.82 -6.73
CA LEU A 25 0.06 8.05 -7.28
C LEU A 25 -0.10 9.25 -6.34
N THR A 26 -1.28 9.40 -5.73
CA THR A 26 -1.54 10.47 -4.76
C THR A 26 -0.73 10.28 -3.48
N SER A 27 -0.63 9.05 -2.97
CA SER A 27 0.23 8.72 -1.81
C SER A 27 1.69 9.09 -2.07
N MET A 28 2.22 8.77 -3.25
CA MET A 28 3.57 9.16 -3.66
C MET A 28 3.74 10.68 -3.74
N LEU A 29 2.77 11.43 -4.26
CA LEU A 29 2.82 12.89 -4.28
C LEU A 29 2.89 13.50 -2.87
N PHE A 30 2.06 13.02 -1.95
CA PHE A 30 2.04 13.52 -0.57
C PHE A 30 3.33 13.23 0.19
N TYR A 31 3.96 12.08 -0.11
CA TYR A 31 5.21 11.68 0.49
C TYR A 31 6.40 12.47 -0.07
N TYR A 32 6.61 12.44 -1.40
CA TYR A 32 7.80 13.03 -2.02
C TYR A 32 7.72 14.55 -2.19
N ARG A 33 6.52 15.13 -2.22
CA ARG A 33 6.25 16.57 -2.40
C ARG A 33 7.15 17.24 -3.45
N PRO A 34 7.14 16.75 -4.70
CA PRO A 34 8.00 17.26 -5.76
C PRO A 34 7.62 18.71 -6.12
N GLU A 35 8.61 19.50 -6.55
CA GLU A 35 8.39 20.87 -7.03
C GLU A 35 7.45 20.91 -8.25
N ASN A 36 7.58 19.94 -9.15
CA ASN A 36 6.79 19.80 -10.37
C ASN A 36 5.93 18.52 -10.34
N PRO A 37 4.74 18.52 -9.71
CA PRO A 37 3.94 17.31 -9.50
C PRO A 37 3.47 16.67 -10.80
N ARG A 38 3.19 17.47 -11.83
CA ARG A 38 2.75 16.96 -13.14
C ARG A 38 3.85 16.14 -13.83
N GLU A 39 5.09 16.63 -13.80
CA GLU A 39 6.22 15.94 -14.42
C GLU A 39 6.54 14.64 -13.67
N PHE A 40 6.53 14.70 -12.34
CA PHE A 40 6.68 13.52 -11.48
C PHE A 40 5.67 12.42 -11.81
N LEU A 41 4.38 12.77 -11.93
CA LEU A 41 3.34 11.79 -12.29
C LEU A 41 3.55 11.17 -13.68
N ILE A 42 4.00 11.96 -14.66
CA ILE A 42 4.30 11.46 -16.00
C ILE A 42 5.42 10.42 -15.94
N GLU A 43 6.49 10.69 -15.19
CA GLU A 43 7.60 9.75 -15.02
C GLU A 43 7.15 8.46 -14.31
N MET A 44 6.36 8.57 -13.24
CA MET A 44 5.81 7.40 -12.55
C MET A 44 4.97 6.53 -13.50
N LEU A 45 4.12 7.13 -14.33
CA LEU A 45 3.32 6.39 -15.31
C LEU A 45 4.17 5.75 -16.42
N LYS A 46 5.25 6.39 -16.85
CA LYS A 46 6.20 5.81 -17.83
C LYS A 46 6.87 4.56 -17.26
N VAL A 47 7.39 4.63 -16.03
CA VAL A 47 8.02 3.49 -15.36
C VAL A 47 6.99 2.36 -15.16
N LEU A 48 5.76 2.70 -14.74
CA LEU A 48 4.69 1.72 -14.56
C LEU A 48 4.37 0.99 -15.88
N LYS A 49 4.27 1.72 -17.00
CA LYS A 49 4.02 1.12 -18.31
C LYS A 49 5.13 0.14 -18.72
N ILE A 50 6.39 0.49 -18.48
CA ILE A 50 7.53 -0.40 -18.76
C ILE A 50 7.44 -1.63 -17.85
N SER A 51 7.21 -1.45 -16.55
CA SER A 51 7.12 -2.54 -15.57
C SER A 51 6.03 -3.56 -15.91
N GLN A 52 4.89 -3.10 -16.44
CA GLN A 52 3.81 -3.97 -16.89
C GLN A 52 4.23 -4.87 -18.07
N GLN A 53 5.11 -4.39 -18.94
CA GLN A 53 5.54 -5.10 -20.14
C GLN A 53 6.76 -6.00 -19.89
N SER A 54 7.67 -5.57 -19.01
CA SER A 54 8.94 -6.25 -18.77
C SER A 54 8.94 -7.15 -17.54
N GLY A 55 7.93 -7.06 -16.68
CA GLY A 55 7.88 -7.76 -15.39
C GLY A 55 8.87 -7.20 -14.35
N VAL A 56 9.53 -6.08 -14.64
CA VAL A 56 10.42 -5.37 -13.71
C VAL A 56 9.59 -4.73 -12.59
N LYS A 57 10.18 -4.53 -11.40
CA LYS A 57 9.53 -3.86 -10.26
C LYS A 57 9.06 -2.46 -10.67
N GLY A 58 7.77 -2.20 -10.53
CA GLY A 58 7.16 -0.88 -10.81
C GLY A 58 7.45 0.15 -9.72
N PRO A 59 7.04 1.42 -9.94
CA PRO A 59 7.17 2.45 -8.93
C PRO A 59 6.29 2.13 -7.72
N ASN A 60 6.88 2.14 -6.54
CA ASN A 60 6.21 1.87 -5.27
C ASN A 60 6.70 2.87 -4.22
N LEU A 61 5.78 3.29 -3.35
CA LEU A 61 6.10 4.09 -2.18
C LEU A 61 6.96 3.32 -1.16
N PHE A 62 6.74 2.02 -1.04
CA PHE A 62 7.47 1.16 -0.11
C PHE A 62 8.60 0.41 -0.82
N ASP A 63 9.78 0.46 -0.22
CA ASP A 63 10.96 -0.28 -0.62
C ASP A 63 11.39 -1.33 0.42
N ASP A 64 12.49 -2.02 0.13
CA ASP A 64 12.97 -3.10 0.98
C ASP A 64 13.50 -2.56 2.33
N SER A 65 13.90 -1.29 2.40
CA SER A 65 14.29 -0.61 3.65
C SER A 65 13.08 -0.44 4.56
N ASN A 66 11.92 -0.06 4.01
CA ASN A 66 10.68 0.00 4.77
C ASN A 66 10.30 -1.37 5.34
N LEU A 67 10.42 -2.42 4.52
CA LEU A 67 10.15 -3.79 4.96
C LEU A 67 11.09 -4.22 6.09
N ASN A 68 12.40 -3.93 5.96
CA ASN A 68 13.39 -4.20 7.00
C ASN A 68 13.07 -3.47 8.31
N ALA A 69 12.59 -2.23 8.23
CA ALA A 69 12.19 -1.46 9.41
C ALA A 69 10.98 -2.09 10.11
N VAL A 70 9.93 -2.47 9.37
CA VAL A 70 8.75 -3.14 9.93
C VAL A 70 9.13 -4.49 10.55
N LEU A 71 9.97 -5.28 9.88
CA LEU A 71 10.48 -6.53 10.43
C LEU A 71 11.30 -6.30 11.70
N GLY A 72 12.14 -5.27 11.75
CA GLY A 72 12.91 -4.94 12.95
C GLY A 72 12.03 -4.55 14.15
N ILE A 73 10.89 -3.91 13.91
CA ILE A 73 9.91 -3.58 14.95
C ILE A 73 9.23 -4.86 15.48
N LEU A 74 8.91 -5.81 14.60
CA LEU A 74 8.20 -7.04 14.95
C LEU A 74 9.11 -8.17 15.45
N ASP A 75 10.41 -8.11 15.12
CA ASP A 75 11.46 -9.04 15.54
C ASP A 75 12.63 -8.29 16.22
N PRO A 76 12.45 -7.74 17.44
CA PRO A 76 13.53 -7.07 18.16
C PRO A 76 14.72 -7.99 18.49
N ALA A 77 14.48 -9.30 18.54
CA ALA A 77 15.49 -10.31 18.80
C ALA A 77 16.31 -10.67 17.54
N ASN A 78 15.99 -10.09 16.38
CA ASN A 78 16.67 -10.29 15.10
C ASN A 78 16.80 -11.79 14.72
N GLN A 79 15.76 -12.56 15.02
CA GLN A 79 15.64 -13.98 14.72
C GLN A 79 15.43 -14.26 13.22
N LYS A 80 15.15 -13.22 12.42
CA LYS A 80 14.87 -13.29 10.97
C LYS A 80 13.56 -13.99 10.61
N TYR A 81 12.68 -14.20 11.59
CA TYR A 81 11.32 -14.66 11.37
C TYR A 81 10.39 -14.03 12.42
N ILE A 82 9.11 -13.93 12.09
CA ILE A 82 8.06 -13.51 13.02
C ILE A 82 7.06 -14.65 13.16
N THR A 83 6.63 -14.91 14.39
CA THR A 83 5.54 -15.84 14.69
C THR A 83 4.20 -15.19 14.38
N PHE A 84 3.17 -16.00 14.16
CA PHE A 84 1.81 -15.51 13.93
C PHE A 84 1.30 -14.65 15.11
N ALA A 85 1.68 -14.99 16.35
CA ALA A 85 1.35 -14.21 17.54
C ALA A 85 1.98 -12.80 17.48
N GLN A 86 3.27 -12.70 17.12
CA GLN A 86 3.95 -11.40 16.96
C GLN A 86 3.33 -10.56 15.83
N TYR A 87 2.97 -11.18 14.71
CA TYR A 87 2.25 -10.52 13.63
C TYR A 87 0.92 -9.93 14.12
N LYS A 88 0.11 -10.74 14.83
CA LYS A 88 -1.18 -10.30 15.38
C LYS A 88 -1.05 -9.20 16.42
N GLN A 89 -0.02 -9.26 17.24
CA GLN A 89 0.29 -8.20 18.19
C GLN A 89 0.67 -6.89 17.49
N GLY A 90 1.44 -6.96 16.39
CA GLY A 90 1.74 -5.82 15.53
C GLY A 90 0.48 -5.18 14.92
N GLU A 91 -0.42 -5.99 14.36
CA GLU A 91 -1.72 -5.51 13.87
C GLU A 91 -2.51 -4.82 15.00
N CYS A 92 -2.54 -5.44 16.19
CA CYS A 92 -3.24 -4.90 17.37
C CYS A 92 -2.67 -3.54 17.81
N TRP A 93 -1.34 -3.39 17.87
CA TRP A 93 -0.69 -2.13 18.23
C TRP A 93 -0.96 -1.00 17.24
N THR A 94 -1.06 -1.31 15.94
CA THR A 94 -1.37 -0.29 14.92
C THR A 94 -2.83 0.20 14.95
N LEU A 95 -3.76 -0.61 15.47
CA LEU A 95 -5.18 -0.24 15.59
C LEU A 95 -5.48 0.50 16.90
N LEU A 96 -4.74 0.20 17.97
CA LEU A 96 -4.90 0.85 19.28
C LEU A 96 -4.42 2.31 19.31
N SER A 97 -3.69 2.77 18.30
CA SER A 97 -3.28 4.18 18.16
C SER A 97 -4.34 5.07 17.49
N THR A 98 -5.41 4.48 16.92
CA THR A 98 -6.47 5.24 16.24
C THR A 98 -7.80 5.32 17.00
N GLU A 99 -8.06 4.48 17.99
CA GLU A 99 -9.15 4.66 18.96
C GLU A 99 -8.98 3.67 20.12
N ALA A 100 -8.92 4.19 21.35
CA ALA A 100 -8.74 3.40 22.55
C ALA A 100 -10.09 2.81 23.01
N ASP A 101 -10.40 1.59 22.58
CA ASP A 101 -11.41 0.76 23.24
C ASP A 101 -10.74 -0.37 24.03
N THR A 102 -10.99 -0.36 25.34
CA THR A 102 -10.45 -1.32 26.32
C THR A 102 -10.92 -2.77 26.08
N ALA A 103 -11.92 -2.98 25.21
CA ALA A 103 -12.44 -4.29 24.83
C ALA A 103 -11.48 -5.08 23.90
N THR A 104 -10.68 -4.39 23.08
CA THR A 104 -9.79 -5.03 22.10
C THR A 104 -8.55 -5.65 22.75
N TYR A 105 -8.14 -5.13 23.91
CA TYR A 105 -6.99 -5.65 24.67
C TYR A 105 -7.20 -7.09 25.15
N SER A 106 -8.45 -7.48 25.45
CA SER A 106 -8.80 -8.86 25.84
C SER A 106 -8.74 -9.86 24.69
N GLN A 107 -8.71 -9.41 23.43
CA GLN A 107 -8.59 -10.28 22.25
C GLN A 107 -7.15 -10.45 21.76
N CYS A 108 -6.20 -9.65 22.28
CA CYS A 108 -4.79 -9.72 21.90
C CYS A 108 -3.92 -10.49 22.91
N ASN A 109 -4.50 -11.04 23.98
CA ASN A 109 -3.85 -11.91 24.97
C ASN A 109 -4.47 -13.31 24.98
#